data_AF-A0A373W0R2-F1
#
_entry.id   AF-A0A373W0R2-F1
#
_cell.length_a   1.000
_cell.length_b   1.000
_cell.length_c   1.000
_cell.angle_alpha   90.00
_cell.angle_beta   90.00
_cell.angle_gamma   90.00
#
_symmetry.space_group_name_H-M   'P 1'
#
loop_
_entity.id
_entity.type
_entity.pdbx_description
1 polymer ?
#
loop_
_entity_poly.entity_id
_entity_poly.type
_entity_poly.pdbx_seq_one_letter_code
_entity_poly.pdbx_strand_id
1 'polypeptide(L)'
;MFKEGKSFDEVKKVVEGGLSESGLDSGLTQSQIEKIVNTPKGSRPDPSSYLSQEYIEAHLAQFNDGVSVIQTEWAYKRYSEINGFVGVPDDNSLFVMPKNYCDDVIERANGNISIIEKELGFPEGYFSDGGGLIRIDAPNTPELNIRIPSGNETGANIHWIPGGKTSGGVPEAITNTIPLKDTTITRIDVD
;
A
#
# COMPACT_ATOMS: atom_id res chain seq x y z
N MET A 1 7.35 6.42 -23.04
CA MET A 1 7.96 5.12 -23.39
C MET A 1 7.37 4.11 -22.41
N PHE A 2 6.34 3.36 -22.82
CA PHE A 2 5.65 2.40 -21.95
C PHE A 2 6.58 1.20 -21.76
N LYS A 3 6.99 0.91 -20.52
CA LYS A 3 7.80 -0.29 -20.23
C LYS A 3 6.91 -1.52 -20.25
N GLU A 4 7.43 -2.61 -20.81
CA GLU A 4 6.83 -3.94 -20.88
C GLU A 4 6.43 -4.45 -19.49
N GLY A 5 5.35 -5.25 -19.44
CA GLY A 5 4.83 -5.86 -18.21
C GLY A 5 5.82 -6.84 -17.55
N LYS A 6 5.54 -7.23 -16.29
CA LYS A 6 6.35 -8.16 -15.51
C LYS A 6 6.53 -9.51 -16.21
N SER A 7 7.69 -10.13 -16.03
CA SER A 7 7.93 -11.50 -16.51
C SER A 7 7.21 -12.53 -15.62
N PHE A 8 6.94 -13.71 -16.19
CA PHE A 8 6.25 -14.82 -15.51
C PHE A 8 6.89 -15.22 -14.17
N ASP A 9 8.22 -15.28 -14.11
CA ASP A 9 8.95 -15.68 -12.90
C ASP A 9 8.87 -14.63 -11.77
N GLU A 10 8.72 -13.36 -12.13
CA GLU A 10 8.57 -12.27 -11.15
C GLU A 10 7.19 -12.27 -10.50
N VAL A 11 6.12 -12.60 -11.23
CA VAL A 11 4.78 -12.68 -10.65
C VAL A 11 4.68 -13.89 -9.71
N LYS A 12 5.27 -15.03 -10.09
CA LYS A 12 5.22 -16.26 -9.29
C LYS A 12 5.92 -16.14 -7.94
N LYS A 13 7.09 -15.51 -7.90
CA LYS A 13 7.86 -15.32 -6.66
C LYS A 13 7.15 -14.38 -5.66
N VAL A 14 6.38 -13.41 -6.16
CA VAL A 14 5.59 -12.49 -5.35
C VAL A 14 4.40 -13.19 -4.68
N VAL A 15 3.73 -14.09 -5.40
CA VAL A 15 2.53 -14.78 -4.91
C VAL A 15 2.86 -15.89 -3.90
N GLU A 16 3.97 -16.61 -4.10
CA GLU A 16 4.39 -17.71 -3.22
C GLU A 16 5.15 -17.24 -1.95
N GLY A 17 5.62 -15.99 -1.92
CA GLY A 17 6.47 -15.45 -0.84
C GLY A 17 5.75 -14.68 0.29
N GLY A 18 4.47 -14.32 0.10
CA GLY A 18 3.70 -13.59 1.10
C GLY A 18 3.07 -14.54 2.12
N LEU A 19 3.70 -14.69 3.29
CA LEU A 19 3.06 -15.36 4.43
C LEU A 19 1.85 -14.53 4.86
N SER A 20 0.64 -15.06 4.67
CA SER A 20 -0.61 -14.35 4.91
C SER A 20 -0.87 -14.14 6.42
N GLU A 21 -0.55 -12.97 6.97
CA GLU A 21 -0.93 -12.68 8.36
C GLU A 21 -2.42 -12.34 8.50
N SER A 22 -3.12 -11.89 7.44
CA SER A 22 -4.58 -11.63 7.50
C SER A 22 -5.46 -12.84 7.22
N GLY A 23 -4.90 -13.97 6.75
CA GLY A 23 -5.66 -15.21 6.45
C GLY A 23 -6.74 -15.11 5.35
N LEU A 24 -7.08 -13.90 4.88
CA LEU A 24 -8.10 -13.68 3.85
C LEU A 24 -7.55 -14.05 2.47
N ASP A 25 -8.22 -15.01 1.83
CA ASP A 25 -7.96 -15.42 0.45
C ASP A 25 -8.86 -14.62 -0.49
N SER A 26 -8.26 -13.95 -1.48
CA SER A 26 -8.99 -13.20 -2.50
C SER A 26 -9.71 -14.10 -3.51
N GLY A 27 -9.38 -15.39 -3.53
CA GLY A 27 -9.85 -16.35 -4.52
C GLY A 27 -9.29 -16.10 -5.92
N LEU A 28 -8.35 -15.16 -6.08
CA LEU A 28 -7.73 -14.87 -7.37
C LEU A 28 -6.74 -15.96 -7.74
N THR A 29 -6.98 -16.57 -8.89
CA THR A 29 -6.00 -17.46 -9.50
C THR A 29 -4.82 -16.67 -10.06
N GLN A 30 -3.67 -17.34 -10.16
CA GLN A 30 -2.47 -16.79 -10.79
C GLN A 30 -2.75 -16.22 -12.19
N SER A 31 -3.55 -16.90 -13.00
CA SER A 31 -3.91 -16.44 -14.34
C SER A 31 -4.75 -15.16 -14.33
N GLN A 32 -5.65 -14.99 -13.35
CA GLN A 32 -6.40 -13.74 -13.19
C GLN A 32 -5.47 -12.59 -12.79
N ILE A 33 -4.56 -12.83 -11.85
CA ILE A 33 -3.56 -11.84 -11.42
C ILE A 33 -2.72 -11.38 -12.62
N GLU A 34 -2.17 -12.31 -13.39
CA GLU A 34 -1.37 -12.01 -14.58
C GLU A 34 -2.15 -11.23 -15.63
N LYS A 35 -3.40 -11.62 -15.90
CA LYS A 35 -4.26 -10.91 -16.84
C LYS A 35 -4.47 -9.45 -16.41
N ILE A 36 -4.71 -9.19 -15.13
CA ILE A 36 -4.94 -7.85 -14.60
C ILE A 36 -3.66 -7.01 -14.64
N VAL A 37 -2.53 -7.56 -14.16
CA VAL A 37 -1.26 -6.84 -14.14
C VAL A 37 -0.78 -6.46 -15.54
N ASN A 38 -1.00 -7.35 -16.52
CA ASN A 38 -0.67 -7.13 -17.93
C ASN A 38 -1.69 -6.26 -18.67
N THR A 39 -2.85 -5.94 -18.06
CA THR A 39 -3.75 -4.93 -18.59
C THR A 39 -3.10 -3.54 -18.40
N PRO A 40 -3.04 -2.69 -19.46
CA PRO A 40 -2.43 -1.38 -19.36
C PRO A 40 -2.99 -0.55 -18.20
N LYS A 41 -2.10 0.15 -17.47
CA LYS A 41 -2.50 1.11 -16.43
C LYS A 41 -3.43 2.17 -17.04
N GLY A 42 -4.54 2.44 -16.36
CA GLY A 42 -5.66 3.25 -16.85
C GLY A 42 -6.83 2.42 -17.40
N SER A 43 -6.60 1.16 -17.75
CA SER A 43 -7.61 0.24 -18.29
C SER A 43 -7.77 -1.03 -17.44
N ARG A 44 -7.13 -1.11 -16.27
CA ARG A 44 -7.28 -2.27 -15.38
C ARG A 44 -8.72 -2.33 -14.86
N PRO A 45 -9.30 -3.53 -14.74
CA PRO A 45 -10.69 -3.68 -14.34
C PRO A 45 -10.93 -3.18 -12.91
N ASP A 46 -12.17 -2.80 -12.64
CA ASP A 46 -12.61 -2.44 -11.29
C ASP A 46 -12.51 -3.65 -10.34
N PRO A 47 -12.02 -3.49 -9.09
CA PRO A 47 -11.94 -4.58 -8.12
C PRO A 47 -13.22 -5.39 -7.94
N SER A 48 -14.41 -4.77 -7.98
CA SER A 48 -15.70 -5.47 -7.83
C SER A 48 -16.02 -6.42 -8.99
N SER A 49 -15.30 -6.34 -10.11
CA SER A 49 -15.47 -7.25 -11.24
C SER A 49 -14.72 -8.58 -11.08
N TYR A 50 -13.79 -8.66 -10.14
CA TYR A 50 -12.96 -9.85 -9.93
C TYR A 50 -12.80 -10.26 -8.45
N LEU A 51 -13.21 -9.43 -7.50
CA LEU A 51 -13.32 -9.78 -6.08
C LEU A 51 -14.79 -9.88 -5.69
N SER A 52 -15.11 -10.86 -4.84
CA SER A 52 -16.43 -10.94 -4.21
C SER A 52 -16.67 -9.77 -3.27
N GLN A 53 -17.92 -9.34 -3.13
CA GLN A 53 -18.32 -8.29 -2.19
C GLN A 53 -17.92 -8.66 -0.75
N GLU A 54 -18.10 -9.92 -0.35
CA GLU A 54 -17.75 -10.44 0.97
C GLU A 54 -16.26 -10.27 1.27
N TYR A 55 -15.39 -10.56 0.29
CA TYR A 55 -13.94 -10.33 0.42
C TYR A 55 -13.63 -8.83 0.55
N ILE A 56 -14.23 -7.97 -0.28
CA ILE A 56 -13.98 -6.53 -0.23
C ILE A 56 -14.35 -5.98 1.15
N GLU A 57 -15.52 -6.34 1.68
CA GLU A 57 -15.98 -5.91 2.99
C GLU A 57 -15.07 -6.43 4.11
N ALA A 58 -14.73 -7.72 4.10
CA ALA A 58 -13.82 -8.30 5.08
C ALA A 58 -12.42 -7.67 5.03
N HIS A 59 -11.92 -7.37 3.82
CA HIS A 59 -10.63 -6.75 3.64
C HIS A 59 -10.62 -5.32 4.19
N LEU A 60 -11.62 -4.51 3.84
CA LEU A 60 -11.73 -3.12 4.27
C LEU A 60 -12.02 -2.99 5.78
N ALA A 61 -12.65 -4.00 6.40
CA ALA A 61 -12.87 -4.03 7.84
C ALA A 61 -11.56 -4.04 8.66
N GLN A 62 -10.44 -4.46 8.08
CA GLN A 62 -9.12 -4.37 8.73
C GLN A 62 -8.69 -2.92 9.01
N PHE A 63 -9.25 -1.95 8.27
CA PHE A 63 -8.92 -0.53 8.41
C PHE A 63 -9.85 0.21 9.38
N ASN A 64 -10.74 -0.49 10.09
CA ASN A 64 -11.69 0.14 11.03
C ASN A 64 -11.00 0.95 12.14
N ASP A 65 -9.83 0.52 12.58
CA ASP A 65 -9.04 1.21 13.61
C ASP A 65 -8.16 2.35 13.04
N GLY A 66 -8.29 2.64 11.75
CA GLY A 66 -7.56 3.69 11.05
C GLY A 66 -6.56 3.17 10.03
N VAL A 67 -5.94 4.14 9.36
CA VAL A 67 -5.00 3.92 8.27
C VAL A 67 -3.62 4.46 8.65
N SER A 68 -2.57 3.84 8.11
CA SER A 68 -1.20 4.32 8.19
C SER A 68 -0.56 4.38 6.81
N VAL A 69 0.30 5.37 6.61
CA VAL A 69 1.28 5.39 5.52
C VAL A 69 2.67 5.69 6.08
N ILE A 70 3.69 5.02 5.53
CA ILE A 70 5.10 5.30 5.81
C ILE A 70 5.72 5.94 4.57
N GLN A 71 6.44 7.03 4.77
CA GLN A 71 7.24 7.68 3.74
C GLN A 71 8.59 8.11 4.31
N THR A 72 9.55 8.43 3.45
CA THR A 72 10.82 9.01 3.91
C THR A 72 10.60 10.41 4.49
N GLU A 73 11.46 10.81 5.42
CA GLU A 73 11.44 12.17 5.96
C GLU A 73 11.62 13.22 4.86
N TRP A 74 12.47 12.94 3.87
CA TRP A 74 12.61 13.77 2.69
C TRP A 74 11.28 13.95 1.95
N ALA A 75 10.55 12.86 1.67
CA ALA A 75 9.27 12.92 0.96
C ALA A 75 8.21 13.67 1.78
N TYR A 76 8.17 13.43 3.09
CA TYR A 76 7.29 14.15 3.99
C TYR A 76 7.53 15.66 3.93
N LYS A 77 8.76 16.12 4.12
CA LYS A 77 9.10 17.56 4.10
C LYS A 77 8.84 18.18 2.72
N ARG A 78 9.18 17.47 1.65
CA ARG A 78 9.08 17.96 0.27
C ARG A 78 7.63 18.09 -0.20
N TYR A 79 6.78 17.12 0.14
CA TYR A 79 5.45 16.98 -0.45
C TYR A 79 4.33 17.10 0.56
N SER A 80 4.47 16.54 1.76
CA SER A 80 3.35 16.52 2.70
C SER A 80 3.30 17.79 3.54
N GLU A 81 4.40 18.13 4.21
CA GLU A 81 4.49 19.27 5.13
C GLU A 81 4.24 20.59 4.41
N ILE A 82 4.88 20.81 3.26
CA ILE A 82 4.75 22.03 2.48
C ILE A 82 3.32 22.20 1.92
N ASN A 83 2.67 21.12 1.49
CA ASN A 83 1.36 21.20 0.86
C ASN A 83 0.19 21.10 1.85
N GLY A 84 0.43 20.65 3.09
CA GLY A 84 -0.58 20.53 4.13
C GLY A 84 -1.50 19.30 3.99
N PHE A 85 -1.15 18.33 3.14
CA PHE A 85 -1.85 17.05 2.99
C PHE A 85 -0.90 15.93 2.59
N VAL A 86 -1.30 14.68 2.76
CA VAL A 86 -0.58 13.49 2.26
C VAL A 86 -1.40 12.79 1.16
N GLY A 87 -0.70 12.34 0.12
CA GLY A 87 -1.27 11.66 -1.06
C GLY A 87 -0.99 12.37 -2.38
N VAL A 88 -1.54 11.81 -3.46
CA VAL A 88 -1.40 12.32 -4.82
C VAL A 88 -2.63 13.16 -5.17
N PRO A 89 -2.47 14.49 -5.37
CA PRO A 89 -3.60 15.36 -5.62
C PRO A 89 -4.21 15.19 -7.03
N ASP A 90 -3.40 14.75 -8.01
CA ASP A 90 -3.81 14.64 -9.42
C ASP A 90 -5.00 13.68 -9.63
N ASP A 91 -5.08 12.62 -8.82
CA ASP A 91 -6.16 11.63 -8.87
C ASP A 91 -6.81 11.37 -7.51
N ASN A 92 -6.50 12.21 -6.53
CA ASN A 92 -7.00 12.14 -5.17
C ASN A 92 -6.84 10.73 -4.55
N SER A 93 -5.63 10.18 -4.61
CA SER A 93 -5.32 8.83 -4.09
C SER A 93 -4.17 8.84 -3.09
N LEU A 94 -4.24 7.97 -2.09
CA LEU A 94 -3.14 7.65 -1.18
C LEU A 94 -3.19 6.16 -0.86
N PHE A 95 -2.08 5.44 -1.08
CA PHE A 95 -1.93 4.07 -0.63
C PHE A 95 -1.67 4.02 0.88
N VAL A 96 -2.37 3.12 1.56
CA VAL A 96 -2.33 2.96 3.02
C VAL A 96 -2.37 1.49 3.43
N MET A 97 -1.92 1.21 4.64
CA MET A 97 -2.09 -0.08 5.34
C MET A 97 -2.94 0.11 6.61
N PRO A 98 -3.48 -0.96 7.21
CA PRO A 98 -4.15 -0.87 8.51
C PRO A 98 -3.22 -0.33 9.59
N LYS A 99 -3.76 0.52 10.47
CA LYS A 99 -2.95 1.13 11.53
C LYS A 99 -2.30 0.10 12.46
N ASN A 100 -3.06 -0.89 12.90
CA ASN A 100 -2.58 -1.98 13.77
C ASN A 100 -1.50 -2.81 13.09
N TYR A 101 -1.63 -3.08 11.79
CA TYR A 101 -0.61 -3.78 11.03
C TYR A 101 0.70 -2.98 10.98
N CYS A 102 0.62 -1.66 10.80
CA CYS A 102 1.77 -0.78 10.86
C CYS A 102 2.43 -0.78 12.25
N ASP A 103 1.63 -0.83 13.33
CA ASP A 103 2.13 -0.99 14.70
C ASP A 103 2.96 -2.29 14.82
N ASP A 104 2.41 -3.42 14.35
CA ASP A 104 3.08 -4.73 14.40
C ASP A 104 4.38 -4.76 13.57
N VAL A 105 4.38 -4.18 12.36
CA VAL A 105 5.57 -4.11 11.49
C VAL A 105 6.68 -3.33 12.17
N ILE A 106 6.36 -2.18 12.78
CA ILE A 106 7.35 -1.33 13.46
C ILE A 106 7.89 -2.03 14.71
N GLU A 107 7.02 -2.68 15.50
CA GLU A 107 7.43 -3.46 16.67
C GLU A 107 8.38 -4.60 16.28
N ARG A 108 8.03 -5.39 15.25
CA ARG A 108 8.89 -6.48 14.75
C ARG A 108 10.19 -5.99 14.16
N ALA A 109 10.17 -4.83 13.49
CA ALA A 109 11.36 -4.23 12.93
C ALA A 109 12.37 -3.87 14.04
N ASN A 110 11.90 -3.38 15.19
CA ASN A 110 12.73 -3.03 16.34
C ASN A 110 14.00 -2.24 15.94
N GLY A 111 13.79 -1.19 15.14
CA GLY A 111 14.86 -0.34 14.58
C GLY A 111 15.46 -0.81 13.25
N ASN A 112 15.26 -2.07 12.84
CA ASN A 112 15.83 -2.58 11.58
C ASN A 112 14.97 -2.20 10.37
N ILE A 113 15.46 -1.22 9.59
CA ILE A 113 14.75 -0.69 8.41
C ILE A 113 14.50 -1.74 7.32
N SER A 114 15.40 -2.71 7.15
CA SER A 114 15.26 -3.73 6.11
C SER A 114 14.06 -4.66 6.34
N ILE A 115 13.62 -4.80 7.60
CA ILE A 115 12.37 -5.51 7.92
C ILE A 115 11.17 -4.71 7.40
N ILE A 116 11.15 -3.39 7.65
CA ILE A 116 10.07 -2.51 7.17
C ILE A 116 10.00 -2.54 5.64
N GLU A 117 11.15 -2.43 4.96
CA GLU A 117 11.21 -2.50 3.49
C GLU A 117 10.62 -3.81 2.95
N LYS A 118 11.06 -4.94 3.50
CA LYS A 118 10.60 -6.26 3.09
C LYS A 118 9.10 -6.44 3.26
N GLU A 119 8.57 -6.10 4.43
CA GLU A 119 7.13 -6.24 4.72
C GLU A 119 6.32 -5.36 3.75
N LEU A 120 6.73 -4.12 3.53
CA LEU A 120 6.03 -3.21 2.62
C LEU A 120 6.29 -3.50 1.13
N GLY A 121 7.11 -4.50 0.80
CA GLY A 121 7.40 -4.90 -0.58
C GLY A 121 8.36 -3.98 -1.33
N PHE A 122 9.17 -3.21 -0.61
CA PHE A 122 10.25 -2.40 -1.18
C PHE A 122 11.55 -3.20 -1.31
N PRO A 123 12.40 -2.89 -2.31
CA PRO A 123 13.76 -3.41 -2.37
C PRO A 123 14.58 -3.01 -1.13
N GLU A 124 15.55 -3.85 -0.78
CA GLU A 124 16.51 -3.53 0.30
C GLU A 124 17.26 -2.22 -0.01
N GLY A 125 17.31 -1.33 0.98
CA GLY A 125 17.96 -0.03 0.91
C GLY A 125 17.13 1.06 0.22
N TYR A 126 15.88 0.79 -0.13
CA TYR A 126 14.99 1.78 -0.74
C TYR A 126 14.80 3.04 0.13
N PHE A 127 14.82 2.89 1.45
CA PHE A 127 14.64 4.01 2.38
C PHE A 127 15.94 4.59 2.94
N SER A 128 17.10 4.03 2.61
CA SER A 128 18.41 4.41 3.20
C SER A 128 18.79 5.87 2.99
N ASP A 129 18.43 6.47 1.84
CA ASP A 129 18.82 7.85 1.50
C ASP A 129 17.77 8.90 1.94
N GLY A 130 16.72 8.47 2.66
CA GLY A 130 15.53 9.28 2.96
C GLY A 130 15.61 10.19 4.19
N GLY A 131 16.71 10.14 4.94
CA GLY A 131 16.88 10.87 6.21
C GLY A 131 16.13 10.28 7.40
N GLY A 132 15.49 9.12 7.22
CA GLY A 132 14.63 8.47 8.21
C GLY A 132 13.22 8.24 7.67
N LEU A 133 12.36 7.64 8.49
CA LEU A 133 10.99 7.31 8.14
C LEU A 133 9.99 8.13 8.96
N ILE A 134 8.93 8.59 8.29
CA ILE A 134 7.79 9.27 8.87
C ILE A 134 6.57 8.39 8.66
N ARG A 135 5.92 8.05 9.76
CA ARG A 135 4.59 7.45 9.79
C ARG A 135 3.54 8.54 9.90
N ILE A 136 2.48 8.41 9.11
CA ILE A 136 1.30 9.26 9.19
C ILE A 136 0.08 8.38 9.41
N ASP A 137 -0.63 8.61 10.50
CA ASP A 137 -1.86 7.92 10.86
C ASP A 137 -3.07 8.82 10.69
N ALA A 138 -4.19 8.25 10.28
CA ALA A 138 -5.48 8.92 10.27
C ALA A 138 -6.59 7.97 10.76
N PRO A 139 -7.59 8.47 11.51
CA PRO A 139 -8.76 7.67 11.86
C PRO A 139 -9.56 7.32 10.61
N ASN A 140 -10.23 6.17 10.61
CA ASN A 140 -11.13 5.81 9.52
C ASN A 140 -12.39 6.67 9.57
N THR A 141 -12.53 7.60 8.62
CA THR A 141 -13.73 8.42 8.45
C THR A 141 -14.34 8.22 7.06
N PRO A 142 -15.65 8.48 6.88
CA PRO A 142 -16.29 8.36 5.57
C PRO A 142 -15.61 9.18 4.46
N GLU A 143 -15.02 10.33 4.81
CA GLU A 143 -14.34 11.24 3.88
C GLU A 143 -13.07 10.62 3.27
N LEU A 144 -12.44 9.65 3.97
CA LEU A 144 -11.28 8.92 3.45
C LEU A 144 -11.65 8.06 2.25
N ASN A 145 -12.91 7.63 2.11
CA ASN A 145 -13.36 6.80 1.01
C ASN A 145 -12.42 5.60 0.76
N ILE A 146 -12.17 4.81 1.81
CA ILE A 146 -11.25 3.68 1.78
C ILE A 146 -11.78 2.62 0.80
N ARG A 147 -10.94 2.18 -0.13
CA ARG A 147 -11.30 1.24 -1.20
C ARG A 147 -10.11 0.40 -1.65
N ILE A 148 -10.38 -0.73 -2.29
CA ILE A 148 -9.34 -1.59 -2.86
C ILE A 148 -8.68 -0.86 -4.04
N PRO A 149 -7.33 -0.83 -4.15
CA PRO A 149 -6.66 -0.27 -5.31
C PRO A 149 -6.99 -1.05 -6.58
N SER A 150 -7.29 -0.34 -7.66
CA SER A 150 -7.49 -0.91 -8.99
C SER A 150 -6.18 -1.11 -9.75
N GLY A 151 -5.10 -0.47 -9.29
CA GLY A 151 -3.82 -0.38 -9.97
C GLY A 151 -3.81 0.69 -11.06
N ASN A 152 -4.88 1.46 -11.24
CA ASN A 152 -4.93 2.61 -12.13
C ASN A 152 -4.45 3.90 -11.45
N GLU A 153 -4.34 3.90 -10.13
CA GLU A 153 -3.93 5.05 -9.32
C GLU A 153 -2.49 5.46 -9.65
N THR A 154 -2.20 6.75 -9.57
CA THR A 154 -0.91 7.35 -9.92
C THR A 154 0.22 6.72 -9.12
N GLY A 155 0.00 6.45 -7.84
CA GLY A 155 0.93 5.74 -6.95
C GLY A 155 1.18 4.26 -7.29
N ALA A 156 0.29 3.61 -8.05
CA ALA A 156 0.46 2.21 -8.45
C ALA A 156 1.69 2.08 -9.37
N ASN A 157 2.71 1.38 -8.89
CA ASN A 157 3.97 1.17 -9.60
C ASN A 157 4.06 -0.24 -10.19
N ILE A 158 5.23 -0.64 -10.68
CA ILE A 158 5.41 -1.99 -11.24
C ILE A 158 5.15 -3.07 -10.20
N HIS A 159 5.44 -2.85 -8.91
CA HIS A 159 5.28 -3.83 -7.84
C HIS A 159 3.83 -4.09 -7.44
N TRP A 160 2.90 -3.19 -7.76
CA TRP A 160 1.47 -3.38 -7.48
C TRP A 160 0.93 -4.72 -8.01
N ILE A 161 0.05 -5.34 -7.21
CA ILE A 161 -0.71 -6.55 -7.54
C ILE A 161 -2.19 -6.36 -7.17
N PRO A 162 -3.14 -7.00 -7.89
CA PRO A 162 -4.55 -6.95 -7.54
C PRO A 162 -4.85 -7.74 -6.25
N GLY A 163 -5.96 -7.41 -5.60
CA GLY A 163 -6.45 -8.13 -4.41
C GLY A 163 -6.24 -7.41 -3.08
N GLY A 164 -5.67 -6.20 -3.10
CA GLY A 164 -5.54 -5.36 -1.90
C GLY A 164 -4.43 -5.81 -0.96
N LYS A 165 -3.37 -6.45 -1.45
CA LYS A 165 -2.19 -6.77 -0.64
C LYS A 165 -0.93 -6.33 -1.35
N THR A 166 0.07 -5.88 -0.60
CA THR A 166 1.42 -5.70 -1.15
C THR A 166 2.02 -7.06 -1.53
N SER A 167 3.09 -7.05 -2.31
CA SER A 167 3.85 -8.29 -2.59
C SER A 167 4.45 -8.95 -1.34
N GLY A 168 4.57 -8.21 -0.23
CA GLY A 168 4.99 -8.74 1.08
C GLY A 168 3.84 -9.38 1.87
N GLY A 169 2.59 -9.28 1.40
CA GLY A 169 1.42 -9.84 2.07
C GLY A 169 0.66 -8.85 2.96
N VAL A 170 1.12 -7.61 3.04
CA VAL A 170 0.52 -6.54 3.87
C VAL A 170 -0.83 -6.13 3.28
N PRO A 171 -1.91 -6.07 4.08
CA PRO A 171 -3.17 -5.50 3.61
C PRO A 171 -2.97 -4.05 3.14
N GLU A 172 -3.45 -3.75 1.95
CA GLU A 172 -3.31 -2.47 1.28
C GLU A 172 -4.67 -1.96 0.81
N ALA A 173 -4.90 -0.67 0.95
CA ALA A 173 -6.05 0.05 0.42
C ALA A 173 -5.61 1.40 -0.15
N ILE A 174 -6.53 2.10 -0.79
CA ILE A 174 -6.37 3.52 -1.12
C ILE A 174 -7.42 4.36 -0.41
N THR A 175 -7.04 5.58 -0.04
CA THR A 175 -7.93 6.63 0.43
C THR A 175 -7.92 7.81 -0.52
N ASN A 176 -8.81 8.77 -0.30
CA ASN A 176 -8.63 10.15 -0.75
C ASN A 176 -7.37 10.76 -0.09
N THR A 177 -6.87 11.87 -0.64
CA THR A 177 -5.81 12.65 0.03
C THR A 177 -6.28 13.10 1.42
N ILE A 178 -5.35 13.14 2.39
CA ILE A 178 -5.68 13.41 3.80
C ILE A 178 -5.02 14.72 4.23
N PRO A 179 -5.77 15.74 4.68
CA PRO A 179 -5.19 16.95 5.24
C PRO A 179 -4.35 16.63 6.48
N LEU A 180 -3.14 17.21 6.61
CA LEU A 180 -2.24 16.90 7.72
C LEU A 180 -2.79 17.34 9.09
N LYS A 181 -3.72 18.30 9.13
CA LYS A 181 -4.41 18.68 10.37
C LYS A 181 -5.29 17.56 10.94
N ASP A 182 -5.65 16.57 10.12
CA ASP A 182 -6.51 15.45 10.47
C ASP A 182 -5.68 14.16 10.71
N THR A 183 -4.34 14.29 10.80
CA THR A 183 -3.42 13.16 10.98
C THR A 183 -2.59 13.26 12.25
N THR A 184 -2.02 12.13 12.66
CA THR A 184 -0.94 12.05 13.65
C THR A 184 0.35 11.68 12.93
N ILE A 185 1.41 12.48 13.14
CA ILE A 185 2.70 12.33 12.46
C ILE A 185 3.73 11.86 13.48
N THR A 186 4.38 10.73 13.20
CA THR A 186 5.39 10.13 14.09
C THR A 186 6.66 9.83 13.31
N ARG A 187 7.82 10.22 13.84
CA ARG A 187 9.11 9.75 13.31
C ARG A 187 9.33 8.32 13.79
N ILE A 188 9.67 7.42 12.87
CA ILE A 188 10.09 6.06 13.22
C ILE A 188 11.60 6.10 13.43
N ASP A 189 12.04 5.67 14.61
CA ASP A 189 13.46 5.49 14.90
C ASP A 189 13.93 4.19 14.24
N VAL A 190 14.91 4.32 13.34
CA VAL A 190 15.53 3.21 12.60
C VAL A 190 17.06 3.38 12.66
N ASP A 191 17.75 2.25 12.77
CA ASP A 191 19.23 2.14 12.84
C ASP A 191 19.88 1.99 11.46
#